data_AF-A0A1V6PQS0-F1
#
_entry.id   AF-A0A1V6PQS0-F1
#
_cell.length_a   1.000
_cell.length_b   1.000
_cell.length_c   1.000
_cell.angle_alpha   90.00
_cell.angle_beta   90.00
_cell.angle_gamma   90.00
#
_symmetry.space_group_name_H-M   'P 1'
#
loop_
_entity.id
_entity.type
_entity.pdbx_description
1 polymer ?
#
loop_
_entity_poly.entity_id
_entity_poly.type
_entity_poly.pdbx_seq_one_letter_code
_entity_poly.pdbx_strand_id
1 'polypeptide(L)'
;MSNQYQQPPPPSGSGLFDHHVNRLKPLEGSLSDLFDLARRHGVQLEDVPLGLPLIRSVLRRSHPEQWELREMGLPVTPAGKVIQPGSREYFHHLVSPHRERPLCLSARDYCDHHEYEILTCAYITGAIMMQCEAVATTLDAKRWSVLQLALNDYQDPRWDGMHRALWRIWTFCRVFGSNKGREEDWQGQRAWLEGHAIHSDDGGGFGIYPGSLQSEVLDNPPESFGSGNQGGLMPEELKDMMFIWICLQWMLRARLQRDPLPEPLRRDHTQASSTLIEKTATGWKVTDTLVDSLLSLGLAATRHLLATHREHPLQVAQNLQWTSRPVILRQKRSHAFLLEACQRKLRERETKDHGSRLQKEDGYDDAVARSLRNYTFSHRNPNFMLGSQRLNHQASATQIRNPAA
;
A
#
# COMPACT_ATOMS: atom_id res chain seq x y z
N MET A 1 10.74 -53.92 -49.16
CA MET A 1 11.54 -53.22 -48.13
C MET A 1 10.72 -52.03 -47.65
N SER A 2 9.94 -52.23 -46.59
CA SER A 2 9.09 -51.19 -46.00
C SER A 2 9.80 -50.65 -44.77
N ASN A 3 10.35 -49.44 -44.86
CA ASN A 3 10.94 -48.75 -43.72
C ASN A 3 9.82 -48.34 -42.76
N GLN A 4 9.67 -49.11 -41.68
CA GLN A 4 8.90 -48.66 -40.52
C GLN A 4 9.65 -47.50 -39.87
N TYR A 5 9.04 -46.31 -39.91
CA TYR A 5 9.41 -45.20 -39.05
C TYR A 5 9.25 -45.65 -37.59
N GLN A 6 10.36 -46.02 -36.95
CA GLN A 6 10.44 -46.12 -35.50
C GLN A 6 10.19 -44.72 -34.94
N GLN A 7 9.04 -44.54 -34.29
CA GLN A 7 8.84 -43.37 -33.45
C GLN A 7 9.85 -43.40 -32.30
N PRO A 8 10.49 -42.27 -31.97
CA PRO A 8 11.38 -42.21 -30.83
C PRO A 8 10.60 -42.54 -29.55
N PRO A 9 11.24 -43.18 -28.56
CA PRO A 9 10.58 -43.51 -27.31
C PRO A 9 10.07 -42.22 -26.64
N PRO A 10 8.91 -42.26 -25.95
CA PRO A 10 8.40 -41.12 -25.23
C PRO A 10 9.47 -40.67 -24.21
N PRO A 11 9.74 -39.37 -24.09
CA PRO A 11 10.74 -38.89 -23.15
C PRO A 11 10.32 -39.31 -21.73
N SER A 12 11.25 -39.96 -21.02
CA SER A 12 11.12 -40.23 -19.58
C SER A 12 10.74 -38.95 -18.83
N GLY A 13 10.01 -39.07 -17.71
CA GLY A 13 9.30 -37.97 -17.04
C GLY A 13 10.11 -36.68 -16.76
N SER A 14 11.45 -36.74 -16.70
CA SER A 14 12.34 -35.57 -16.63
C SER A 14 12.47 -34.80 -17.95
N GLY A 15 12.49 -35.46 -19.11
CA GLY A 15 12.62 -34.83 -20.42
C GLY A 15 11.33 -34.16 -20.91
N LEU A 16 10.18 -34.70 -20.52
CA LEU A 16 8.87 -34.08 -20.75
C LEU A 16 8.75 -32.78 -19.92
N PHE A 17 9.23 -32.82 -18.67
CA PHE A 17 9.28 -31.68 -17.76
C PHE A 17 10.17 -30.55 -18.28
N ASP A 18 11.42 -30.84 -18.65
CA ASP A 18 12.34 -29.83 -19.19
C ASP A 18 11.84 -29.23 -20.51
N HIS A 19 11.17 -30.04 -21.34
CA HIS A 19 10.56 -29.57 -22.59
C HIS A 19 9.39 -28.62 -22.36
N HIS A 20 8.50 -28.91 -21.40
CA HIS A 20 7.40 -28.01 -21.06
C HIS A 20 7.91 -26.71 -20.43
N VAL A 21 8.90 -26.77 -19.54
CA VAL A 21 9.43 -25.58 -18.86
C VAL A 21 10.25 -24.69 -19.79
N ASN A 22 11.03 -25.25 -20.72
CA ASN A 22 11.74 -24.46 -21.72
C ASN A 22 10.79 -23.67 -22.65
N ARG A 23 9.56 -24.15 -22.86
CA ARG A 23 8.52 -23.41 -23.59
C ARG A 23 7.87 -22.28 -22.77
N LEU A 24 8.02 -22.26 -21.44
CA LEU A 24 7.54 -21.18 -20.56
C LEU A 24 8.53 -20.00 -20.47
N LYS A 25 9.81 -20.21 -20.82
CA LYS A 25 10.89 -19.20 -20.69
C LYS A 25 10.73 -17.91 -21.54
N PRO A 26 10.16 -17.91 -22.76
CA PRO A 26 10.12 -16.71 -23.59
C PRO A 26 8.91 -15.80 -23.35
N LEU A 27 8.18 -15.93 -22.24
CA LEU A 27 6.96 -15.14 -22.06
C LEU A 27 7.26 -13.64 -21.84
N GLU A 28 6.81 -12.79 -22.77
CA GLU A 28 6.57 -11.35 -22.58
C GLU A 28 5.14 -11.09 -22.05
N GLY A 29 4.59 -12.01 -21.26
CA GLY A 29 3.20 -11.99 -20.79
C GLY A 29 3.05 -11.57 -19.33
N SER A 30 1.80 -11.34 -18.92
CA SER A 30 1.39 -11.15 -17.53
C SER A 30 1.50 -12.44 -16.71
N LEU A 31 1.33 -12.36 -15.39
CA LEU A 31 1.20 -13.56 -14.57
C LEU A 31 0.01 -14.43 -15.00
N SER A 32 -1.11 -13.82 -15.44
CA SER A 32 -2.27 -14.57 -15.95
C SER A 32 -1.87 -15.42 -17.16
N ASP A 33 -1.12 -14.84 -18.10
CA ASP A 33 -0.65 -15.55 -19.30
C ASP A 33 0.26 -16.73 -18.95
N LEU A 34 1.12 -16.56 -17.94
CA LEU A 34 1.97 -17.62 -17.43
C LEU A 34 1.14 -18.77 -16.83
N PHE A 35 0.14 -18.46 -15.99
CA PHE A 35 -0.74 -19.47 -15.40
C PHE A 35 -1.61 -20.17 -16.45
N ASP A 36 -2.13 -19.44 -17.42
CA ASP A 36 -2.93 -20.01 -18.52
C ASP A 36 -2.08 -20.91 -19.42
N LEU A 37 -0.84 -20.53 -19.69
CA LEU A 37 0.10 -21.38 -20.41
C LEU A 37 0.45 -22.64 -19.62
N ALA A 38 0.75 -22.51 -18.33
CA ALA A 38 1.03 -23.65 -17.45
C ALA A 38 -0.16 -24.62 -17.40
N ARG A 39 -1.39 -24.09 -17.26
CA ARG A 39 -2.63 -24.87 -17.27
C ARG A 39 -2.84 -25.61 -18.59
N ARG A 40 -2.61 -24.96 -19.73
CA ARG A 40 -2.68 -25.62 -21.06
C ARG A 40 -1.69 -26.77 -21.22
N HIS A 41 -0.56 -26.72 -20.51
CA HIS A 41 0.44 -27.77 -20.50
C HIS A 41 0.29 -28.77 -19.34
N GLY A 42 -0.78 -28.67 -18.52
CA GLY A 42 -1.00 -29.56 -17.38
C GLY A 42 0.04 -29.40 -16.26
N VAL A 43 0.70 -28.25 -16.19
CA VAL A 43 1.72 -27.94 -15.19
C VAL A 43 1.12 -27.08 -14.08
N GLN A 44 1.24 -27.52 -12.83
CA GLN A 44 1.00 -26.68 -11.67
C GLN A 44 2.32 -26.01 -11.28
N LEU A 45 2.42 -24.69 -11.42
CA LEU A 45 3.67 -23.96 -11.14
C LEU A 45 4.11 -24.09 -9.67
N GLU A 46 3.18 -24.41 -8.79
CA GLU A 46 3.42 -24.59 -7.36
C GLU A 46 4.24 -25.86 -7.05
N ASP A 47 4.10 -26.88 -7.90
CA ASP A 47 4.67 -28.22 -7.69
C ASP A 47 6.02 -28.42 -8.37
N VAL A 48 6.50 -27.41 -9.11
CA VAL A 48 7.65 -27.55 -10.00
C VAL A 48 8.82 -26.65 -9.55
N PRO A 49 10.07 -27.15 -9.47
CA PRO A 49 11.22 -26.35 -9.01
C PRO A 49 11.43 -25.02 -9.73
N LEU A 50 11.06 -24.96 -11.02
CA LEU A 50 11.20 -23.76 -11.85
C LEU A 50 10.01 -22.79 -11.76
N GLY A 51 8.93 -23.13 -11.04
CA GLY A 51 7.73 -22.32 -10.98
C GLY A 51 7.94 -20.98 -10.28
N LEU A 52 8.55 -20.98 -9.09
CA LEU A 52 8.85 -19.74 -8.37
C LEU A 52 9.80 -18.81 -9.17
N PRO A 53 10.93 -19.30 -9.75
CA PRO A 53 11.76 -18.49 -10.64
C PRO A 53 10.99 -17.85 -11.81
N LEU A 54 10.08 -18.59 -12.46
CA LEU A 54 9.27 -18.09 -13.58
C LEU A 54 8.30 -17.00 -13.11
N ILE A 55 7.59 -17.23 -12.01
CA ILE A 55 6.65 -16.26 -11.42
C ILE A 55 7.39 -14.96 -11.06
N ARG A 56 8.54 -15.06 -10.38
CA ARG A 56 9.38 -13.91 -10.04
C ARG A 56 9.85 -13.15 -11.28
N SER A 57 10.30 -13.86 -12.30
CA SER A 57 10.80 -13.27 -13.55
C SER A 57 9.72 -12.53 -14.34
N VAL A 58 8.51 -13.09 -14.41
CA VAL A 58 7.37 -12.43 -15.05
C VAL A 58 6.99 -11.17 -14.27
N LEU A 59 6.79 -11.28 -12.95
CA LEU A 59 6.37 -10.15 -12.14
C LEU A 59 7.42 -9.03 -12.13
N ARG A 60 8.73 -9.36 -12.06
CA ARG A 60 9.82 -8.37 -12.13
C ARG A 60 9.78 -7.54 -13.42
N ARG A 61 9.35 -8.13 -14.55
CA ARG A 61 9.30 -7.45 -15.85
C ARG A 61 7.98 -6.71 -16.06
N SER A 62 6.85 -7.34 -15.76
CA SER A 62 5.54 -6.76 -16.06
C SER A 62 5.04 -5.79 -14.99
N HIS A 63 5.38 -6.05 -13.72
CA HIS A 63 4.87 -5.33 -12.55
C HIS A 63 5.95 -5.20 -11.45
N PRO A 64 7.04 -4.48 -11.72
CA PRO A 64 8.19 -4.40 -10.81
C PRO A 64 7.82 -3.86 -9.42
N GLU A 65 6.81 -3.00 -9.31
CA GLU A 65 6.28 -2.50 -8.04
C GLU A 65 5.66 -3.60 -7.16
N GLN A 66 5.05 -4.61 -7.79
CA GLN A 66 4.44 -5.75 -7.11
C GLN A 66 5.52 -6.77 -6.74
N TRP A 67 6.46 -6.97 -7.66
CA TRP A 67 7.64 -7.80 -7.44
C TRP A 67 8.45 -7.32 -6.24
N GLU A 68 8.80 -6.04 -6.19
CA GLU A 68 9.56 -5.48 -5.10
C GLU A 68 8.93 -5.78 -3.74
N LEU A 69 7.62 -5.57 -3.59
CA LEU A 69 6.91 -5.81 -2.33
C LEU A 69 7.10 -7.25 -1.83
N ARG A 70 7.11 -8.23 -2.74
CA ARG A 70 7.31 -9.66 -2.43
C ARG A 70 8.76 -9.97 -2.10
N GLU A 71 9.70 -9.36 -2.82
CA GLU A 71 11.14 -9.54 -2.61
C GLU A 71 11.67 -8.87 -1.35
N MET A 72 10.92 -7.96 -0.73
CA MET A 72 11.18 -7.51 0.64
C MET A 72 10.98 -8.63 1.70
N GLY A 73 10.62 -9.85 1.28
CA GLY A 73 10.50 -11.08 2.08
C GLY A 73 9.07 -11.50 2.39
N LEU A 74 8.86 -12.58 3.14
CA LEU A 74 7.56 -12.92 3.73
C LEU A 74 7.61 -12.89 5.25
N PRO A 75 6.49 -12.59 5.93
CA PRO A 75 6.40 -12.79 7.37
C PRO A 75 6.52 -14.29 7.67
N VAL A 76 7.41 -14.66 8.59
CA VAL A 76 7.62 -16.04 9.03
C VAL A 76 7.49 -16.16 10.54
N THR A 77 7.05 -17.34 10.98
CA THR A 77 7.07 -17.74 12.38
C THR A 77 8.51 -17.96 12.87
N PRO A 78 8.77 -17.99 14.19
CA PRO A 78 10.08 -18.37 14.73
C PRO A 78 10.56 -19.76 14.27
N ALA A 79 9.63 -20.65 13.89
CA ALA A 79 9.95 -21.96 13.33
C ALA A 79 10.26 -21.94 11.82
N GLY A 80 10.36 -20.77 11.20
CA GLY A 80 10.67 -20.62 9.77
C GLY A 80 9.49 -20.85 8.82
N LYS A 81 8.29 -21.14 9.33
CA LYS A 81 7.08 -21.30 8.50
C LYS A 81 6.54 -19.94 8.06
N VAL A 82 6.20 -19.79 6.78
CA VAL A 82 5.50 -18.61 6.24
C VAL A 82 4.14 -18.44 6.94
N ILE A 83 3.87 -17.21 7.36
CA ILE A 83 2.60 -16.83 7.97
C ILE A 83 1.57 -16.58 6.86
N GLN A 84 0.40 -17.21 6.97
CA GLN A 84 -0.67 -17.05 5.99
C GLN A 84 -1.15 -15.57 5.94
N PRO A 85 -1.27 -14.96 4.76
CA PRO A 85 -1.70 -13.57 4.64
C PRO A 85 -3.14 -13.40 5.15
N GLY A 86 -3.41 -12.29 5.85
CA GLY A 86 -4.72 -11.99 6.43
C GLY A 86 -5.11 -12.80 7.66
N SER A 87 -4.26 -13.73 8.12
CA SER A 87 -4.43 -14.40 9.42
C SER A 87 -4.23 -13.43 10.58
N ARG A 88 -4.66 -13.83 11.79
CA ARG A 88 -4.44 -13.04 13.00
C ARG A 88 -2.94 -12.87 13.27
N GLU A 89 -2.17 -13.92 13.04
CA GLU A 89 -0.71 -13.96 13.16
C GLU A 89 -0.05 -12.98 12.20
N TYR A 90 -0.54 -12.89 10.96
CA TYR A 90 -0.06 -11.92 9.98
C TYR A 90 -0.22 -10.48 10.46
N PHE A 91 -1.39 -10.16 11.03
CA PHE A 91 -1.66 -8.83 11.58
C PHE A 91 -0.82 -8.49 12.81
N HIS A 92 -0.54 -9.46 13.68
CA HIS A 92 0.42 -9.28 14.78
C HIS A 92 1.85 -9.06 14.27
N HIS A 93 2.23 -9.66 13.13
CA HIS A 93 3.56 -9.47 12.55
C HIS A 93 3.79 -8.07 11.97
N LEU A 94 2.75 -7.30 11.65
CA LEU A 94 2.90 -5.96 11.06
C LEU A 94 3.72 -5.01 11.95
N VAL A 95 3.55 -5.09 13.26
CA VAL A 95 4.29 -4.29 14.26
C VAL A 95 5.61 -4.91 14.70
N SER A 96 5.93 -6.12 14.24
CA SER A 96 7.20 -6.76 14.61
C SER A 96 8.38 -5.97 14.02
N PRO A 97 9.48 -5.77 14.79
CA PRO A 97 10.72 -5.23 14.26
C PRO A 97 11.15 -6.05 13.04
N HIS A 98 11.70 -5.40 12.02
CA HIS A 98 12.14 -6.10 10.83
C HIS A 98 13.30 -7.03 11.24
N ARG A 99 13.06 -8.35 11.24
CA ARG A 99 14.11 -9.37 11.28
C ARG A 99 14.37 -9.84 9.86
N GLU A 100 15.58 -10.33 9.58
CA GLU A 100 15.95 -10.99 8.33
C GLU A 100 14.80 -11.91 7.88
N ARG A 101 14.12 -11.53 6.80
CA ARG A 101 12.97 -12.30 6.30
C ARG A 101 13.49 -13.28 5.27
N PRO A 102 13.19 -14.59 5.41
CA PRO A 102 13.45 -15.52 4.33
C PRO A 102 12.78 -15.01 3.05
N LEU A 103 13.53 -15.01 1.95
CA LEU A 103 12.99 -14.92 0.60
C LEU A 103 11.92 -16.02 0.45
N CYS A 104 10.86 -15.75 -0.32
CA CYS A 104 9.71 -16.65 -0.47
C CYS A 104 10.14 -18.12 -0.61
N LEU A 105 9.71 -18.97 0.33
CA LEU A 105 10.22 -20.35 0.46
C LEU A 105 9.62 -21.30 -0.58
N SER A 106 8.46 -20.95 -1.17
CA SER A 106 7.78 -21.75 -2.19
C SER A 106 6.99 -20.88 -3.18
N ALA A 107 6.67 -21.43 -4.35
CA ALA A 107 5.78 -20.79 -5.33
C ALA A 107 4.37 -20.59 -4.76
N ARG A 108 3.87 -21.55 -3.96
CA ARG A 108 2.56 -21.44 -3.30
C ARG A 108 2.50 -20.24 -2.36
N ASP A 109 3.47 -20.11 -1.46
CA ASP A 109 3.53 -19.00 -0.50
C ASP A 109 3.60 -17.64 -1.21
N TYR A 110 4.33 -17.59 -2.33
CA TYR A 110 4.44 -16.40 -3.17
C TYR A 110 3.07 -16.03 -3.76
N CYS A 111 2.36 -16.99 -4.36
CA CYS A 111 1.05 -16.81 -4.96
C CYS A 111 -0.03 -16.44 -3.94
N ASP A 112 -0.09 -17.12 -2.79
CA ASP A 112 -1.06 -16.85 -1.74
C ASP A 112 -1.01 -15.40 -1.27
N HIS A 113 0.20 -14.89 -1.07
CA HIS A 113 0.35 -13.50 -0.69
C HIS A 113 0.03 -12.55 -1.84
N HIS A 114 0.49 -12.86 -3.05
CA HIS A 114 0.22 -12.03 -4.21
C HIS A 114 -1.28 -11.86 -4.46
N GLU A 115 -2.05 -12.95 -4.35
CA GLU A 115 -3.51 -12.94 -4.44
C GLU A 115 -4.14 -12.09 -3.33
N TYR A 116 -3.70 -12.26 -2.08
CA TYR A 116 -4.19 -11.45 -0.97
C TYR A 116 -3.94 -9.95 -1.18
N GLU A 117 -2.80 -9.59 -1.76
CA GLU A 117 -2.46 -8.21 -2.05
C GLU A 117 -3.30 -7.62 -3.17
N ILE A 118 -3.50 -8.35 -4.27
CA ILE A 118 -4.41 -7.93 -5.35
C ILE A 118 -5.81 -7.67 -4.78
N LEU A 119 -6.33 -8.60 -3.97
CA LEU A 119 -7.64 -8.44 -3.32
C LEU A 119 -7.67 -7.25 -2.35
N THR A 120 -6.53 -6.92 -1.74
CA THR A 120 -6.41 -5.77 -0.86
C THR A 120 -6.42 -4.46 -1.63
N CYS A 121 -5.64 -4.36 -2.71
CA CYS A 121 -5.65 -3.22 -3.62
C CYS A 121 -7.04 -3.01 -4.21
N ALA A 122 -7.69 -4.07 -4.71
CA ALA A 122 -9.04 -4.01 -5.24
C ALA A 122 -10.07 -3.50 -4.22
N TYR A 123 -10.01 -4.00 -2.97
CA TYR A 123 -10.88 -3.53 -1.89
C TYR A 123 -10.66 -2.04 -1.60
N ILE A 124 -9.40 -1.61 -1.49
CA ILE A 124 -9.05 -0.22 -1.19
C ILE A 124 -9.51 0.71 -2.32
N THR A 125 -9.28 0.33 -3.57
CA THR A 125 -9.77 1.08 -4.73
C THR A 125 -11.29 1.24 -4.66
N GLY A 126 -12.03 0.14 -4.50
CA GLY A 126 -13.49 0.20 -4.36
C GLY A 126 -13.94 1.07 -3.19
N ALA A 127 -13.25 1.00 -2.04
CA ALA A 127 -13.54 1.85 -0.89
C ALA A 127 -13.32 3.34 -1.18
N ILE A 128 -12.23 3.72 -1.85
CA ILE A 128 -11.96 5.10 -2.27
C ILE A 128 -13.10 5.59 -3.16
N MET A 129 -13.50 4.78 -4.13
CA MET A 129 -14.55 5.16 -5.07
C MET A 129 -15.92 5.35 -4.42
N MET A 130 -16.24 4.51 -3.42
CA MET A 130 -17.53 4.57 -2.74
C MET A 130 -17.59 5.65 -1.65
N GLN A 131 -16.45 6.04 -1.08
CA GLN A 131 -16.44 6.86 0.14
C GLN A 131 -15.82 8.23 -0.10
N CYS A 132 -14.87 8.38 -1.03
CA CYS A 132 -14.04 9.59 -1.12
C CYS A 132 -14.48 10.61 -2.17
N GLU A 133 -15.61 10.45 -2.86
CA GLU A 133 -15.99 11.31 -4.01
C GLU A 133 -15.79 12.81 -3.75
N ALA A 134 -16.38 13.33 -2.67
CA ALA A 134 -16.29 14.76 -2.34
C ALA A 134 -14.84 15.22 -2.09
N VAL A 135 -14.05 14.40 -1.39
CA VAL A 135 -12.66 14.73 -1.05
C VAL A 135 -11.75 14.59 -2.27
N ALA A 136 -11.88 13.50 -3.01
CA ALA A 136 -11.09 13.21 -4.20
C ALA A 136 -11.33 14.24 -5.30
N THR A 137 -12.59 14.63 -5.53
CA THR A 137 -12.95 15.68 -6.50
C THR A 137 -12.31 17.02 -6.12
N THR A 138 -12.34 17.39 -4.84
CA THR A 138 -11.75 18.64 -4.34
C THR A 138 -10.22 18.63 -4.39
N LEU A 139 -9.62 17.47 -4.08
CA LEU A 139 -8.18 17.29 -4.03
C LEU A 139 -7.55 17.34 -5.43
N ASP A 140 -8.07 16.52 -6.34
CA ASP A 140 -7.61 16.43 -7.72
C ASP A 140 -8.69 15.77 -8.60
N ALA A 141 -9.54 16.60 -9.21
CA ALA A 141 -10.62 16.15 -10.08
C ALA A 141 -10.13 15.33 -11.29
N LYS A 142 -8.89 15.55 -11.76
CA LYS A 142 -8.30 14.79 -12.86
C LYS A 142 -7.96 13.37 -12.42
N ARG A 143 -7.34 13.19 -11.25
CA ARG A 143 -7.06 11.85 -10.70
C ARG A 143 -8.34 11.12 -10.30
N TRP A 144 -9.32 11.85 -9.76
CA TRP A 144 -10.63 11.29 -9.47
C TRP A 144 -11.34 10.75 -10.72
N SER A 145 -11.32 11.49 -11.84
CA SER A 145 -11.92 11.02 -13.09
C SER A 145 -11.21 9.79 -13.66
N VAL A 146 -9.89 9.67 -13.52
CA VAL A 146 -9.14 8.45 -13.86
C VAL A 146 -9.60 7.25 -13.03
N LEU A 147 -9.81 7.43 -11.71
CA LEU A 147 -10.39 6.36 -10.88
C LEU A 147 -11.78 5.96 -11.38
N GLN A 148 -12.65 6.93 -11.67
CA GLN A 148 -14.01 6.66 -12.15
C GLN A 148 -14.03 5.90 -13.48
N LEU A 149 -13.07 6.15 -14.36
CA LEU A 149 -12.92 5.41 -15.61
C LEU A 149 -12.58 3.94 -15.39
N ALA A 150 -11.79 3.62 -14.36
CA ALA A 150 -11.42 2.24 -14.03
C ALA A 150 -12.61 1.34 -13.68
N LEU A 151 -13.75 1.90 -13.22
CA LEU A 151 -14.99 1.12 -13.03
C LEU A 151 -15.64 0.69 -14.34
N ASN A 152 -15.44 1.48 -15.39
CA ASN A 152 -16.06 1.25 -16.70
C ASN A 152 -15.14 0.45 -17.62
N ASP A 153 -13.82 0.64 -17.49
CA ASP A 153 -12.80 -0.08 -18.23
C ASP A 153 -11.56 -0.31 -17.35
N TYR A 154 -11.44 -1.53 -16.82
CA TYR A 154 -10.31 -1.93 -15.98
C TYR A 154 -9.02 -2.13 -16.78
N GLN A 155 -9.08 -2.18 -18.12
CA GLN A 155 -7.92 -2.26 -19.01
C GLN A 155 -7.42 -0.88 -19.45
N ASP A 156 -8.03 0.20 -18.96
CA ASP A 156 -7.62 1.54 -19.30
C ASP A 156 -6.20 1.83 -18.77
N PRO A 157 -5.21 2.13 -19.64
CA PRO A 157 -3.83 2.34 -19.22
C PRO A 157 -3.65 3.55 -18.30
N ARG A 158 -4.64 4.45 -18.21
CA ARG A 158 -4.62 5.59 -17.28
C ARG A 158 -4.75 5.14 -15.83
N TRP A 159 -5.40 4.01 -15.56
CA TRP A 159 -5.54 3.43 -14.23
C TRP A 159 -4.21 2.83 -13.72
N ASP A 160 -3.33 2.40 -14.62
CA ASP A 160 -2.07 1.75 -14.26
C ASP A 160 -1.22 2.56 -13.27
N GLY A 161 -1.17 3.89 -13.42
CA GLY A 161 -0.43 4.77 -12.51
C GLY A 161 -0.95 4.71 -11.07
N MET A 162 -2.28 4.78 -10.91
CA MET A 162 -2.94 4.67 -9.60
C MET A 162 -2.77 3.26 -9.00
N HIS A 163 -2.89 2.21 -9.82
CA HIS A 163 -2.66 0.84 -9.37
C HIS A 163 -1.22 0.67 -8.87
N ARG A 164 -0.23 1.13 -9.64
CA ARG A 164 1.19 1.12 -9.22
C ARG A 164 1.41 1.90 -7.93
N ALA A 165 0.73 3.03 -7.76
CA ALA A 165 0.81 3.83 -6.54
C ALA A 165 0.35 3.07 -5.29
N LEU A 166 -0.67 2.21 -5.35
CA LEU A 166 -1.08 1.36 -4.21
C LEU A 166 0.05 0.42 -3.77
N TRP A 167 0.68 -0.26 -4.72
CA TRP A 167 1.80 -1.16 -4.44
C TRP A 167 3.00 -0.43 -3.84
N ARG A 168 3.33 0.74 -4.40
CA ARG A 168 4.40 1.62 -3.87
C ARG A 168 4.09 2.11 -2.45
N ILE A 169 2.84 2.50 -2.16
CA ILE A 169 2.42 2.86 -0.80
C ILE A 169 2.62 1.68 0.15
N TRP A 170 2.23 0.48 -0.27
CA TRP A 170 2.37 -0.70 0.56
C TRP A 170 3.84 -1.02 0.84
N THR A 171 4.70 -1.03 -0.19
CA THR A 171 6.15 -1.20 -0.03
C THR A 171 6.73 -0.13 0.88
N PHE A 172 6.37 1.14 0.69
CA PHE A 172 6.84 2.23 1.53
C PHE A 172 6.46 2.02 3.01
N CYS A 173 5.21 1.68 3.31
CA CYS A 173 4.78 1.35 4.68
C CYS A 173 5.52 0.15 5.25
N ARG A 174 5.74 -0.89 4.43
CA ARG A 174 6.44 -2.10 4.86
C ARG A 174 7.88 -1.80 5.30
N VAL A 175 8.52 -0.87 4.61
CA VAL A 175 9.94 -0.53 4.77
C VAL A 175 10.17 0.55 5.83
N PHE A 176 9.38 1.62 5.81
CA PHE A 176 9.58 2.82 6.63
C PHE A 176 8.51 3.05 7.69
N GLY A 177 7.44 2.25 7.69
CA GLY A 177 6.27 2.48 8.52
C GLY A 177 6.49 2.31 10.01
N SER A 178 5.40 2.43 10.78
CA SER A 178 5.46 2.39 12.23
C SER A 178 6.12 1.12 12.78
N ASN A 179 6.92 1.28 13.83
CA ASN A 179 7.72 0.24 14.51
C ASN A 179 8.87 -0.34 13.67
N LYS A 180 9.20 0.27 12.53
CA LYS A 180 10.43 -0.06 11.81
C LYS A 180 11.62 0.76 12.29
N GLY A 181 11.39 1.84 13.05
CA GLY A 181 12.47 2.72 13.53
C GLY A 181 13.08 3.57 12.42
N ARG A 182 12.32 3.77 11.33
CA ARG A 182 12.74 4.38 10.07
C ARG A 182 11.77 5.43 9.56
N GLU A 183 10.84 5.84 10.40
CA GLU A 183 9.84 6.85 10.09
C GLU A 183 10.51 8.21 9.78
N GLU A 184 11.66 8.47 10.41
CA GLU A 184 12.47 9.70 10.26
C GLU A 184 13.71 9.52 9.36
N ASP A 185 13.89 8.33 8.77
CA ASP A 185 15.02 8.03 7.89
C ASP A 185 14.80 8.63 6.49
N TRP A 186 14.99 9.94 6.40
CA TRP A 186 14.82 10.67 5.15
C TRP A 186 15.79 10.20 4.06
N GLN A 187 17.02 9.83 4.41
CA GLN A 187 18.01 9.39 3.42
C GLN A 187 17.57 8.07 2.76
N GLY A 188 17.15 7.08 3.55
CA GLY A 188 16.60 5.83 3.03
C GLY A 188 15.32 6.05 2.23
N GLN A 189 14.40 6.88 2.72
CA GLN A 189 13.16 7.21 2.02
C GLN A 189 13.44 7.84 0.65
N ARG A 190 14.38 8.79 0.61
CA ARG A 190 14.80 9.44 -0.63
C ARG A 190 15.44 8.46 -1.60
N ALA A 191 16.37 7.63 -1.16
CA ALA A 191 17.03 6.65 -2.03
C ALA A 191 16.02 5.65 -2.62
N TRP A 192 15.06 5.20 -1.80
CA TRP A 192 13.97 4.37 -2.28
C TRP A 192 13.16 5.08 -3.38
N LEU A 193 12.73 6.33 -3.14
CA LEU A 193 11.97 7.12 -4.13
C LEU A 193 12.75 7.41 -5.41
N GLU A 194 14.08 7.46 -5.33
CA GLU A 194 15.00 7.59 -6.48
C GLU A 194 15.26 6.25 -7.20
N GLY A 195 14.79 5.14 -6.65
CA GLY A 195 15.01 3.81 -7.22
C GLY A 195 16.47 3.37 -7.16
N HIS A 196 17.23 3.87 -6.17
CA HIS A 196 18.62 3.51 -5.94
C HIS A 196 18.73 2.67 -4.66
N ALA A 197 19.41 1.53 -4.76
CA ALA A 197 19.97 0.89 -3.57
C ALA A 197 21.10 1.78 -3.08
N ILE A 198 21.10 2.15 -1.79
CA ILE A 198 22.27 2.83 -1.22
C ILE A 198 23.36 1.77 -1.12
N HIS A 199 24.33 1.80 -2.04
CA HIS A 199 25.52 0.98 -1.93
C HIS A 199 26.44 1.60 -0.88
N SER A 200 26.86 0.79 0.07
CA SER A 200 27.74 1.13 1.21
C SER A 200 29.14 1.61 0.79
N ASP A 201 29.44 1.66 -0.51
CA ASP A 201 30.73 2.04 -1.08
C ASP A 201 30.92 3.56 -1.20
N ASP A 202 29.85 4.35 -1.14
CA ASP A 202 29.97 5.80 -0.94
C ASP A 202 30.16 6.06 0.55
N GLY A 203 31.42 6.12 0.99
CA GLY A 203 31.90 6.21 2.37
C GLY A 203 31.45 7.41 3.23
N GLY A 204 30.17 7.78 3.19
CA GLY A 204 29.47 8.59 4.17
C GLY A 204 28.68 7.67 5.09
N GLY A 205 29.30 7.24 6.20
CA GLY A 205 28.64 6.45 7.22
C GLY A 205 27.30 7.08 7.61
N PHE A 206 26.22 6.29 7.50
CA PHE A 206 24.92 6.68 8.01
C PHE A 206 25.08 7.09 9.46
N GLY A 207 24.64 8.31 9.78
CA GLY A 207 24.69 8.83 11.14
C GLY A 207 23.94 7.88 12.06
N ILE A 208 24.69 7.06 12.80
CA ILE A 208 24.19 6.25 13.91
C ILE A 208 23.68 7.24 14.95
N TYR A 209 22.40 7.57 14.90
CA TYR A 209 21.75 8.18 16.04
C TYR A 209 21.82 7.16 17.18
N PRO A 210 22.41 7.49 18.34
CA PRO A 210 22.42 6.60 19.49
C PRO A 210 20.95 6.43 19.94
N GLY A 211 20.35 5.29 19.58
CA GLY A 211 18.92 5.00 19.79
C GLY A 211 18.18 4.47 18.55
N SER A 212 18.78 4.53 17.36
CA SER A 212 18.30 3.79 16.18
C SER A 212 18.48 2.30 16.43
N LEU A 213 17.39 1.57 16.60
CA LEU A 213 17.43 0.10 16.58
C LEU A 213 17.94 -0.31 15.20
N GLN A 214 19.00 -1.12 15.19
CA GLN A 214 19.62 -1.75 14.02
C GLN A 214 18.58 -2.06 12.93
N SER A 215 18.79 -1.52 11.73
CA SER A 215 17.93 -1.74 10.58
C SER A 215 18.72 -2.43 9.48
N GLU A 216 18.79 -3.76 9.58
CA GLU A 216 19.52 -4.63 8.64
C GLU A 216 19.08 -4.45 7.17
N VAL A 217 17.85 -3.96 6.90
CA VAL A 217 17.32 -3.74 5.53
C VAL A 217 17.95 -2.53 4.82
N LEU A 218 18.61 -1.60 5.52
CA LEU A 218 19.44 -0.58 4.85
C LEU A 218 20.92 -0.76 5.11
N ASP A 219 21.28 -1.51 6.17
CA ASP A 219 22.66 -1.96 6.33
C ASP A 219 23.04 -2.95 5.20
N ASN A 220 22.06 -3.75 4.72
CA ASN A 220 22.13 -4.63 3.55
C ASN A 220 20.76 -4.69 2.82
N PRO A 221 20.39 -3.68 2.01
CA PRO A 221 19.13 -3.73 1.27
C PRO A 221 19.10 -4.89 0.28
N PRO A 222 17.95 -5.58 0.13
CA PRO A 222 17.80 -6.58 -0.92
C PRO A 222 17.95 -5.92 -2.30
N GLU A 223 18.38 -6.68 -3.31
CA GLU A 223 18.52 -6.19 -4.70
C GLU A 223 17.24 -5.53 -5.22
N SER A 224 16.07 -5.96 -4.72
CA SER A 224 14.78 -5.41 -5.10
C SER A 224 14.50 -4.01 -4.53
N PHE A 225 15.27 -3.50 -3.57
CA PHE A 225 14.98 -2.23 -2.91
C PHE A 225 14.98 -1.06 -3.92
N GLY A 226 13.85 -0.37 -4.02
CA GLY A 226 13.63 0.74 -4.96
C GLY A 226 13.47 0.31 -6.42
N SER A 227 13.62 -0.98 -6.75
CA SER A 227 13.54 -1.48 -8.13
C SER A 227 12.16 -1.28 -8.76
N GLY A 228 11.08 -1.27 -7.98
CA GLY A 228 9.72 -0.94 -8.40
C GLY A 228 9.53 0.51 -8.84
N ASN A 229 10.53 1.36 -8.60
CA ASN A 229 10.54 2.76 -9.00
C ASN A 229 11.35 3.00 -10.29
N GLN A 230 11.91 1.95 -10.92
CA GLN A 230 12.50 1.98 -12.27
C GLN A 230 13.51 3.12 -12.52
N GLY A 231 14.36 3.45 -11.54
CA GLY A 231 15.31 4.57 -11.65
C GLY A 231 14.79 5.93 -11.18
N GLY A 232 13.63 5.92 -10.51
CA GLY A 232 13.12 7.03 -9.71
C GLY A 232 11.72 7.47 -10.11
N LEU A 233 10.90 7.76 -9.12
CA LEU A 233 9.51 8.15 -9.35
C LEU A 233 9.39 9.53 -9.97
N MET A 234 8.57 9.62 -11.01
CA MET A 234 8.21 10.87 -11.67
C MET A 234 7.25 11.71 -10.82
N PRO A 235 7.17 13.05 -11.05
CA PRO A 235 6.29 13.91 -10.25
C PRO A 235 4.84 13.46 -10.24
N GLU A 236 4.31 13.00 -11.37
CA GLU A 236 2.94 12.49 -11.44
C GLU A 236 2.74 11.21 -10.63
N GLU A 237 3.74 10.31 -10.58
CA GLU A 237 3.67 9.10 -9.76
C GLU A 237 3.73 9.41 -8.25
N LEU A 238 4.49 10.44 -7.86
CA LEU A 238 4.49 10.94 -6.48
C LEU A 238 3.13 11.55 -6.12
N LYS A 239 2.56 12.38 -7.00
CA LYS A 239 1.22 12.95 -6.83
C LYS A 239 0.14 11.86 -6.75
N ASP A 240 0.29 10.78 -7.52
CA ASP A 240 -0.59 9.61 -7.47
C ASP A 240 -0.57 8.93 -6.09
N MET A 241 0.63 8.67 -5.56
CA MET A 241 0.79 8.11 -4.21
C MET A 241 0.19 9.03 -3.14
N MET A 242 0.42 10.35 -3.24
CA MET A 242 -0.10 11.33 -2.30
C MET A 242 -1.64 11.41 -2.34
N PHE A 243 -2.22 11.39 -3.54
CA PHE A 243 -3.67 11.42 -3.74
C PHE A 243 -4.36 10.22 -3.07
N ILE A 244 -3.83 9.01 -3.32
CA ILE A 244 -4.34 7.78 -2.69
C ILE A 244 -4.14 7.85 -1.17
N TRP A 245 -2.98 8.28 -0.69
CA TRP A 245 -2.71 8.41 0.74
C TRP A 245 -3.70 9.32 1.46
N ILE A 246 -4.04 10.47 0.88
CA ILE A 246 -5.02 11.40 1.47
C ILE A 246 -6.42 10.77 1.50
N CYS A 247 -6.81 10.04 0.45
CA CYS A 247 -8.06 9.28 0.45
C CYS A 247 -8.07 8.23 1.58
N LEU A 248 -6.97 7.51 1.79
CA LEU A 248 -6.82 6.55 2.89
C LEU A 248 -6.93 7.21 4.27
N GLN A 249 -6.26 8.35 4.48
CA GLN A 249 -6.35 9.16 5.71
C GLN A 249 -7.80 9.56 5.99
N TRP A 250 -8.49 10.05 4.97
CA TRP A 250 -9.88 10.48 5.12
C TRP A 250 -10.80 9.30 5.47
N MET A 251 -10.71 8.17 4.75
CA MET A 251 -11.55 6.99 5.03
C MET A 251 -11.28 6.41 6.41
N LEU A 252 -10.01 6.24 6.78
CA LEU A 252 -9.67 5.64 8.07
C LEU A 252 -10.10 6.57 9.22
N ARG A 253 -9.91 7.88 9.08
CA ARG A 253 -10.39 8.86 10.05
C ARG A 253 -11.91 8.81 10.20
N ALA A 254 -12.64 8.83 9.08
CA ALA A 254 -14.09 8.71 9.07
C ALA A 254 -14.54 7.39 9.75
N ARG A 255 -13.87 6.28 9.44
CA ARG A 255 -14.18 4.97 10.03
C ARG A 255 -13.93 4.92 11.54
N LEU A 256 -12.86 5.54 12.02
CA LEU A 256 -12.52 5.61 13.45
C LEU A 256 -13.44 6.54 14.25
N GLN A 257 -14.08 7.51 13.59
CA GLN A 257 -14.96 8.51 14.23
C GLN A 257 -16.45 8.22 14.03
N ARG A 258 -16.80 7.25 13.18
CA ARG A 258 -18.20 6.90 12.86
C ARG A 258 -18.96 6.38 14.08
N ASP A 259 -18.32 5.54 14.87
CA ASP A 259 -18.93 4.89 16.03
C ASP A 259 -18.46 5.60 17.32
N PRO A 260 -19.28 5.66 18.38
CA PRO A 260 -18.84 6.20 19.66
C PRO A 260 -17.58 5.47 20.15
N LEU A 261 -16.58 6.22 20.60
CA LEU A 261 -15.36 5.63 21.15
C LEU A 261 -15.71 4.68 22.32
N PRO A 262 -15.05 3.51 22.43
CA PRO A 262 -15.28 2.59 23.53
C PRO A 262 -15.11 3.27 24.91
N GLU A 263 -16.00 2.95 25.85
CA GLU A 263 -15.98 3.50 27.22
C GLU A 263 -14.61 3.39 27.92
N PRO A 264 -13.89 2.24 27.87
CA PRO A 264 -12.58 2.11 28.51
C PRO A 264 -11.57 3.15 28.00
N LEU A 265 -11.57 3.42 26.70
CA LEU A 265 -10.70 4.42 26.06
C LEU A 265 -11.00 5.85 26.51
N ARG A 266 -12.28 6.17 26.76
CA ARG A 266 -12.70 7.49 27.23
C ARG A 266 -12.36 7.73 28.70
N ARG A 267 -12.36 6.67 29.52
CA ARG A 267 -12.05 6.75 30.97
C ARG A 267 -10.56 6.84 31.24
N ASP A 268 -9.74 6.16 30.44
CA ASP A 268 -8.29 6.06 30.65
C ASP A 268 -7.49 7.23 30.02
N HIS A 269 -8.07 8.44 29.97
CA HIS A 269 -7.43 9.65 29.43
C HIS A 269 -6.32 10.21 30.33
N THR A 270 -5.35 9.37 30.65
CA THR A 270 -4.04 9.75 31.18
C THR A 270 -3.19 10.37 30.05
N GLN A 271 -2.03 10.95 30.37
CA GLN A 271 -1.07 11.44 29.36
C GLN A 271 -0.67 10.37 28.31
N ALA A 272 -0.93 9.08 28.54
CA ALA A 272 -0.74 8.00 27.57
C ALA A 272 -1.76 8.00 26.43
N SER A 273 -3.02 8.32 26.74
CA SER A 273 -4.14 8.24 25.80
C SER A 273 -4.38 9.54 25.04
N SER A 274 -3.81 10.66 25.51
CA SER A 274 -3.92 11.96 24.84
C SER A 274 -3.21 12.03 23.48
N THR A 275 -2.34 11.07 23.17
CA THR A 275 -1.71 10.94 21.84
C THR A 275 -2.60 10.21 20.83
N LEU A 276 -3.60 9.46 21.33
CA LEU A 276 -4.52 8.65 20.52
C LEU A 276 -5.82 9.40 20.22
N ILE A 277 -6.36 10.02 21.26
CA ILE A 277 -7.64 10.71 21.23
C ILE A 277 -7.52 12.03 21.97
N GLU A 278 -8.23 13.04 21.49
CA GLU A 278 -8.32 14.36 22.09
C GLU A 278 -9.76 14.66 22.51
N LYS A 279 -9.93 15.31 23.65
CA LYS A 279 -11.22 15.83 24.08
C LYS A 279 -11.42 17.22 23.49
N THR A 280 -12.42 17.39 22.66
CA THR A 280 -12.81 18.67 22.04
C THR A 280 -14.14 19.17 22.57
N ALA A 281 -14.50 20.41 22.22
CA ALA A 281 -15.81 20.99 22.56
C ALA A 281 -16.98 20.17 22.02
N THR A 282 -16.79 19.46 20.90
CA THR A 282 -17.83 18.65 20.23
C THR A 282 -17.78 17.17 20.59
N GLY A 283 -16.97 16.78 21.59
CA GLY A 283 -16.78 15.39 21.99
C GLY A 283 -15.33 14.91 21.77
N TRP A 284 -15.15 13.60 21.68
CA TRP A 284 -13.84 13.00 21.49
C TRP A 284 -13.47 12.88 20.00
N LYS A 285 -12.23 13.17 19.64
CA LYS A 285 -11.70 12.97 18.29
C LYS A 285 -10.45 12.08 18.33
N VAL A 286 -10.23 11.31 17.27
CA VAL A 286 -8.94 10.64 17.06
C VAL A 286 -7.92 11.64 16.53
N THR A 287 -6.67 11.51 16.97
CA THR A 287 -5.58 12.38 16.51
C THR A 287 -5.10 11.99 15.11
N ASP A 288 -4.50 12.94 14.41
CA ASP A 288 -3.86 12.67 13.12
C ASP A 288 -2.68 11.69 13.26
N THR A 289 -1.93 11.82 14.36
CA THR A 289 -0.84 10.89 14.69
C THR A 289 -1.33 9.44 14.77
N LEU A 290 -2.50 9.18 15.36
CA LEU A 290 -3.07 7.84 15.40
C LEU A 290 -3.42 7.34 13.99
N VAL A 291 -4.05 8.18 13.17
CA VAL A 291 -4.42 7.82 11.79
C VAL A 291 -3.16 7.48 10.98
N ASP A 292 -2.12 8.31 11.06
CA ASP A 292 -0.85 8.10 10.34
C ASP A 292 -0.09 6.88 10.85
N SER A 293 -0.07 6.66 12.17
CA SER A 293 0.49 5.46 12.78
C SER A 293 -0.17 4.20 12.21
N LEU A 294 -1.50 4.15 12.19
CA LEU A 294 -2.24 2.98 11.69
C LEU A 294 -2.09 2.79 10.18
N LEU A 295 -2.12 3.86 9.38
CA LEU A 295 -1.92 3.78 7.93
C LEU A 295 -0.51 3.31 7.57
N SER A 296 0.49 3.75 8.33
CA SER A 296 1.88 3.36 8.09
C SER A 296 2.15 1.88 8.37
N LEU A 297 1.21 1.14 8.98
CA LEU A 297 1.28 -0.33 9.06
C LEU A 297 1.04 -1.02 7.70
N GLY A 298 0.52 -0.27 6.71
CA GLY A 298 0.33 -0.71 5.33
C GLY A 298 -1.12 -1.08 4.99
N LEU A 299 -1.35 -1.35 3.70
CA LEU A 299 -2.70 -1.50 3.14
C LEU A 299 -3.49 -2.67 3.72
N ALA A 300 -2.83 -3.74 4.17
CA ALA A 300 -3.49 -4.85 4.85
C ALA A 300 -4.15 -4.42 6.17
N ALA A 301 -3.46 -3.61 6.98
CA ALA A 301 -4.01 -3.08 8.23
C ALA A 301 -5.18 -2.12 7.94
N THR A 302 -5.00 -1.23 6.96
CA THR A 302 -6.04 -0.30 6.53
C THR A 302 -7.30 -1.04 6.08
N ARG A 303 -7.16 -2.03 5.19
CA ARG A 303 -8.28 -2.89 4.77
C ARG A 303 -8.95 -3.57 5.96
N HIS A 304 -8.17 -4.15 6.87
CA HIS A 304 -8.72 -4.85 8.03
C HIS A 304 -9.58 -3.93 8.91
N LEU A 305 -9.11 -2.71 9.18
CA LEU A 305 -9.86 -1.72 9.98
C LEU A 305 -11.11 -1.20 9.25
N LEU A 306 -11.02 -0.95 7.94
CA LEU A 306 -12.16 -0.50 7.14
C LEU A 306 -13.25 -1.57 7.02
N ALA A 307 -12.87 -2.84 6.87
CA ALA A 307 -13.78 -3.97 6.73
C ALA A 307 -14.33 -4.50 8.07
N THR A 308 -13.82 -4.03 9.21
CA THR A 308 -14.33 -4.45 10.51
C THR A 308 -15.71 -3.86 10.75
N HIS A 309 -16.71 -4.71 11.02
CA HIS A 309 -18.09 -4.28 11.33
C HIS A 309 -18.56 -4.64 12.74
N ARG A 310 -17.98 -5.68 13.35
CA ARG A 310 -18.44 -6.22 14.65
C ARG A 310 -17.88 -5.46 15.85
N GLU A 311 -16.65 -4.95 15.71
CA GLU A 311 -15.92 -4.28 16.77
C GLU A 311 -15.56 -2.86 16.32
N HIS A 312 -15.35 -1.96 17.28
CA HIS A 312 -14.82 -0.64 16.98
C HIS A 312 -13.38 -0.79 16.44
N PRO A 313 -12.98 -0.14 15.33
CA PRO A 313 -11.65 -0.34 14.72
C PRO A 313 -10.50 -0.04 15.68
N LEU A 314 -10.66 0.95 16.56
CA LEU A 314 -9.67 1.25 17.59
C LEU A 314 -9.51 0.11 18.61
N GLN A 315 -10.58 -0.61 18.94
CA GLN A 315 -10.50 -1.79 19.81
C GLN A 315 -9.78 -2.94 19.10
N VAL A 316 -10.05 -3.16 17.81
CA VAL A 316 -9.30 -4.12 16.99
C VAL A 316 -7.81 -3.77 16.95
N ALA A 317 -7.47 -2.50 16.70
CA ALA A 317 -6.09 -2.03 16.70
C ALA A 317 -5.40 -2.24 18.06
N GLN A 318 -6.11 -2.02 19.18
CA GLN A 318 -5.60 -2.32 20.52
C GLN A 318 -5.35 -3.81 20.74
N ASN A 319 -6.31 -4.65 20.34
CA ASN A 319 -6.21 -6.11 20.46
C ASN A 319 -5.03 -6.68 19.64
N LEU A 320 -4.70 -6.03 18.53
CA LEU A 320 -3.54 -6.35 17.68
C LEU A 320 -2.25 -5.63 18.10
N GLN A 321 -2.30 -4.85 19.19
CA GLN A 321 -1.18 -4.08 19.76
C GLN A 321 -0.62 -2.97 18.86
N TRP A 322 -1.41 -2.53 17.88
CA TRP A 322 -1.07 -1.47 16.93
C TRP A 322 -1.08 -0.07 17.54
N THR A 323 -1.67 0.08 18.73
CA THR A 323 -1.75 1.35 19.45
C THR A 323 -0.82 1.40 20.67
N SER A 324 0.15 0.50 20.78
CA SER A 324 1.08 0.51 21.91
C SER A 324 2.04 1.72 21.84
N ARG A 325 2.46 2.25 22.99
CA ARG A 325 3.30 3.47 23.10
C ARG A 325 4.56 3.50 22.21
N PRO A 326 5.32 2.41 21.97
CA PRO A 326 6.47 2.47 21.04
C PRO A 326 6.05 2.78 19.59
N VAL A 327 4.81 2.45 19.21
CA VAL A 327 4.26 2.72 17.88
C VAL A 327 3.99 4.21 17.65
N ILE A 328 3.37 4.87 18.63
CA ILE A 328 2.81 6.22 18.47
C ILE A 328 3.80 7.33 18.84
N LEU A 329 4.67 7.09 19.84
CA LEU A 329 5.58 8.13 20.34
C LEU A 329 6.77 8.41 19.39
N ARG A 330 7.10 7.47 18.50
CA ARG A 330 8.18 7.66 17.51
C ARG A 330 7.81 8.66 16.41
N GLN A 331 6.52 8.91 16.17
CA GLN A 331 6.04 9.82 15.12
C GLN A 331 5.89 11.28 15.55
N LYS A 332 6.37 11.68 16.73
CA LYS A 332 6.19 13.04 17.28
C LYS A 332 6.75 14.19 16.41
N ARG A 333 7.45 13.93 15.30
CA ARG A 333 8.11 14.98 14.50
C ARG A 333 7.68 15.09 13.03
N SER A 334 6.93 14.14 12.48
CA SER A 334 6.42 14.24 11.11
C SER A 334 4.99 13.70 10.98
N HIS A 335 4.00 14.60 11.11
CA HIS A 335 2.56 14.32 10.91
C HIS A 335 2.17 14.04 9.45
N ALA A 336 3.12 13.58 8.63
CA ALA A 336 2.92 13.44 7.20
C ALA A 336 3.69 12.29 6.56
N PHE A 337 4.38 11.41 7.31
CA PHE A 337 5.03 10.16 6.84
C PHE A 337 5.32 10.09 5.32
N LEU A 338 4.43 9.45 4.53
CA LEU A 338 4.56 9.34 3.09
C LEU A 338 4.41 10.67 2.35
N LEU A 339 3.42 11.50 2.73
CA LEU A 339 3.21 12.83 2.14
C LEU A 339 4.46 13.70 2.27
N GLU A 340 5.10 13.71 3.44
CA GLU A 340 6.31 14.49 3.66
C GLU A 340 7.46 13.98 2.80
N ALA A 341 7.62 12.66 2.68
CA ALA A 341 8.63 12.06 1.82
C ALA A 341 8.45 12.44 0.34
N CYS A 342 7.22 12.30 -0.18
CA CYS A 342 6.89 12.69 -1.56
C CYS A 342 7.07 14.20 -1.78
N GLN A 343 6.61 15.04 -0.85
CA GLN A 343 6.71 16.50 -0.96
C GLN A 343 8.15 17.00 -0.92
N ARG A 344 9.00 16.44 -0.04
CA ARG A 344 10.44 16.76 -0.03
C ARG A 344 11.07 16.42 -1.37
N LYS A 345 10.74 15.25 -1.95
CA LYS A 345 11.26 14.83 -3.24
C LYS A 345 10.84 15.75 -4.39
N LEU A 346 9.59 16.21 -4.39
CA LEU A 346 9.09 17.19 -5.37
C LEU A 346 9.83 18.53 -5.25
N ARG A 347 9.98 19.06 -4.02
CA ARG A 347 10.73 20.31 -3.76
C ARG A 347 12.18 20.22 -4.20
N GLU A 348 12.85 19.10 -3.97
CA GLU A 348 14.23 18.89 -4.41
C GLU A 348 14.36 18.98 -5.94
N ARG A 349 13.40 18.43 -6.70
CA ARG A 349 13.38 18.56 -8.17
C ARG A 349 13.19 20.02 -8.58
N GLU A 350 12.23 20.71 -7.98
CA GLU A 350 11.99 22.14 -8.25
C GLU A 350 13.27 22.96 -8.01
N THR A 351 14.00 22.75 -6.91
CA THR A 351 15.24 23.49 -6.65
C THR A 351 16.35 23.22 -7.67
N LYS A 352 16.48 21.98 -8.17
CA LYS A 352 17.44 21.62 -9.24
C LYS A 352 17.04 22.24 -10.58
N ASP A 353 15.75 22.30 -10.87
CA ASP A 353 15.21 22.90 -12.09
C ASP A 353 15.31 24.43 -12.06
N HIS A 354 15.08 25.08 -10.91
CA HIS A 354 15.25 26.53 -10.76
C HIS A 354 16.72 26.96 -10.78
N GLY A 355 17.65 26.11 -10.34
CA GLY A 355 19.09 26.32 -10.54
C GLY A 355 19.53 26.24 -12.01
N SER A 356 18.71 25.67 -12.88
CA SER A 356 18.97 25.52 -14.32
C SER A 356 18.07 26.38 -15.23
N ARG A 357 16.99 26.98 -14.70
CA ARG A 357 16.08 27.88 -15.42
C ARG A 357 15.97 29.26 -14.76
N LEU A 358 16.92 30.14 -15.07
CA LEU A 358 16.54 31.50 -15.44
C LEU A 358 15.97 31.41 -16.87
N GLN A 359 14.70 31.78 -17.04
CA GLN A 359 13.85 31.72 -18.26
C GLN A 359 12.96 30.47 -18.44
N LYS A 360 11.81 30.47 -17.78
CA LYS A 360 10.47 30.67 -18.39
C LYS A 360 9.40 30.33 -17.35
N GLU A 361 8.49 31.28 -17.15
CA GLU A 361 7.27 31.12 -16.35
C GLU A 361 6.40 30.00 -16.93
N ASP A 362 5.80 29.18 -16.08
CA ASP A 362 4.44 28.66 -16.29
C ASP A 362 3.83 28.17 -14.95
N GLY A 363 2.71 28.80 -14.58
CA GLY A 363 2.07 28.74 -13.26
C GLY A 363 1.04 27.62 -13.06
N TYR A 364 1.41 26.36 -13.27
CA TYR A 364 0.47 25.23 -13.13
C TYR A 364 0.70 24.35 -11.87
N ASP A 365 1.92 24.29 -11.32
CA ASP A 365 2.25 23.40 -10.18
C ASP A 365 1.89 23.96 -8.79
N ASP A 366 1.67 25.27 -8.66
CA ASP A 366 1.42 25.90 -7.36
C ASP A 366 -0.02 25.69 -6.84
N ALA A 367 -0.97 25.29 -7.70
CA ALA A 367 -2.35 25.01 -7.31
C ALA A 367 -2.50 23.67 -6.56
N VAL A 368 -1.79 22.62 -6.97
CA VAL A 368 -1.79 21.32 -6.28
C VAL A 368 -0.99 21.41 -4.98
N ALA A 369 0.15 22.08 -4.99
CA ALA A 369 0.91 22.37 -3.78
C ALA A 369 0.12 23.28 -2.81
N ARG A 370 -0.66 24.25 -3.31
CA ARG A 370 -1.60 25.03 -2.48
C ARG A 370 -2.79 24.21 -2.00
N SER A 371 -3.41 23.34 -2.80
CA SER A 371 -4.50 22.46 -2.36
C SER A 371 -4.03 21.44 -1.31
N LEU A 372 -2.83 20.88 -1.46
CA LEU A 372 -2.24 19.97 -0.49
C LEU A 372 -1.83 20.68 0.81
N ARG A 373 -1.26 21.90 0.71
CA ARG A 373 -0.98 22.77 1.87
C ARG A 373 -2.27 23.25 2.54
N ASN A 374 -3.31 23.58 1.78
CA ASN A 374 -4.61 23.99 2.29
C ASN A 374 -5.40 22.82 2.86
N TYR A 375 -5.17 21.59 2.40
CA TYR A 375 -5.75 20.38 3.00
C TYR A 375 -5.10 20.08 4.35
N THR A 376 -3.77 20.15 4.45
CA THR A 376 -3.07 20.03 5.75
C THR A 376 -3.38 21.20 6.69
N PHE A 377 -3.71 22.39 6.18
CA PHE A 377 -4.03 23.57 6.99
C PHE A 377 -5.53 23.73 7.34
N SER A 378 -6.46 23.34 6.45
CA SER A 378 -7.92 23.49 6.65
C SER A 378 -8.52 22.52 7.67
N HIS A 379 -7.83 21.42 8.00
CA HIS A 379 -8.27 20.50 9.06
C HIS A 379 -8.17 21.08 10.48
N ARG A 380 -7.78 22.34 10.64
CA ARG A 380 -8.02 23.14 11.85
C ARG A 380 -9.46 23.66 11.98
N ASN A 381 -10.34 23.45 10.99
CA ASN A 381 -11.71 23.96 11.01
C ASN A 381 -12.77 22.83 11.03
N PRO A 382 -13.49 22.61 12.16
CA PRO A 382 -14.39 21.47 12.35
C PRO A 382 -15.66 21.46 11.50
N ASN A 383 -15.99 22.53 10.77
CA ASN A 383 -17.30 22.68 10.13
C ASN A 383 -17.46 21.95 8.79
N PHE A 384 -16.42 21.33 8.24
CA PHE A 384 -16.52 20.58 6.99
C PHE A 384 -17.06 19.14 7.16
N MET A 385 -17.21 18.67 8.41
CA MET A 385 -17.54 17.27 8.73
C MET A 385 -19.05 16.95 8.82
N LEU A 386 -19.94 17.95 8.79
CA LEU A 386 -21.37 17.75 9.10
C LEU A 386 -22.34 17.98 7.91
N GLY A 387 -21.83 18.17 6.69
CA GLY A 387 -22.64 18.62 5.55
C GLY A 387 -23.46 17.56 4.79
N SER A 388 -23.15 16.25 4.89
CA SER A 388 -23.68 15.27 3.92
C SER A 388 -24.59 14.17 4.46
N GLN A 389 -25.20 14.35 5.64
CA GLN A 389 -26.28 13.46 6.11
C GLN A 389 -27.48 14.24 6.65
N ARG A 390 -28.20 14.93 5.75
CA ARG A 390 -29.63 15.23 5.93
C ARG A 390 -30.33 15.15 4.58
N LEU A 391 -30.67 13.93 4.16
CA LEU A 391 -31.82 13.71 3.30
C LEU A 391 -32.87 12.95 4.11
N ASN A 392 -33.96 13.66 4.35
CA ASN A 392 -35.04 13.32 5.24
C ASN A 392 -35.76 12.04 4.81
N HIS A 393 -35.95 11.12 5.76
CA HIS A 393 -37.19 10.36 5.82
C HIS A 393 -38.32 11.33 6.17
N GLN A 394 -39.12 11.69 5.17
CA GLN A 394 -40.49 12.12 5.41
C GLN A 394 -41.42 11.17 4.68
N ALA A 395 -42.12 10.39 5.50
CA ALA A 395 -43.28 9.62 5.14
C ALA A 395 -44.36 10.55 4.58
N SER A 396 -44.92 10.19 3.43
CA SER A 396 -46.24 10.68 3.00
C SER A 396 -47.20 9.51 3.06
N ALA A 397 -47.94 9.45 4.16
CA ALA A 397 -49.22 8.76 4.21
C ALA A 397 -50.23 9.57 3.39
N THR A 398 -50.71 9.01 2.28
CA THR A 398 -51.94 9.48 1.65
C THR A 398 -52.84 8.28 1.41
N GLN A 399 -53.99 8.34 2.07
CA GLN A 399 -55.03 7.35 2.17
C GLN A 399 -56.04 7.57 1.00
N ILE A 400 -56.59 6.47 0.49
CA ILE A 400 -57.92 6.30 -0.18
C ILE A 400 -58.11 6.89 -1.61
N ARG A 401 -58.28 6.00 -2.61
CA ARG A 401 -59.58 5.74 -3.29
C ARG A 401 -59.43 4.70 -4.41
N ASN A 402 -60.16 3.59 -4.28
CA ASN A 402 -60.59 2.76 -5.41
C ASN A 402 -61.48 3.57 -6.36
N PRO A 403 -61.46 3.25 -7.65
CA PRO A 403 -62.71 3.08 -8.38
C PRO A 403 -62.77 1.71 -9.08
N ALA A 404 -63.99 1.19 -9.09
CA ALA A 404 -64.39 -0.05 -9.74
C ALA A 404 -64.22 0.01 -11.26
N ALA A 405 -63.80 -1.12 -11.84
CA ALA A 405 -64.44 -1.84 -12.95
C ALA A 405 -63.77 -3.21 -13.09
#